data_AF-A0A0N1BWJ0-F1
#
_entry.id   AF-A0A0N1BWJ0-F1
#
_cell.length_a   1.000
_cell.length_b   1.000
_cell.length_c   1.000
_cell.angle_alpha   90.00
_cell.angle_beta   90.00
_cell.angle_gamma   90.00
#
_symmetry.space_group_name_H-M   'P 1'
#
loop_
_entity.id
_entity.type
_entity.pdbx_description
1 polymer ?
#
loop_
_entity_poly.entity_id
_entity_poly.type
_entity_poly.pdbx_seq_one_letter_code
_entity_poly.pdbx_strand_id
1 'polypeptide(L)' 'MRSLEGQRSDNRPLKRNDDEKRRALLQLEAAYAALGPKPTPGLKETMAERIRALKAEIAEGAAKPPRRERDRDRG' A
#
# COMPACT_ATOMS: atom_id res chain seq x y z
N MET A 1 -23.74 24.98 6.56
CA MET A 1 -22.30 24.73 6.36
C MET A 1 -21.94 23.45 7.09
N ARG A 2 -21.40 22.45 6.36
CA ARG A 2 -20.50 21.35 6.78
C ARG A 2 -20.60 20.29 5.68
N SER A 3 -19.82 20.47 4.63
CA SER A 3 -19.71 19.50 3.54
C SER A 3 -19.11 18.21 4.11
N LEU A 4 -19.81 17.09 3.97
CA LEU A 4 -19.26 15.75 4.22
C LEU A 4 -18.08 15.54 3.25
N GLU A 5 -16.87 15.80 3.73
CA GLU A 5 -15.66 15.41 3.03
C GLU A 5 -15.60 13.90 2.91
N GLY A 6 -15.67 13.42 1.68
CA GLY A 6 -15.15 12.11 1.34
C GLY A 6 -16.21 11.03 1.17
N GLN A 7 -17.21 11.29 0.33
CA GLN A 7 -17.78 10.20 -0.48
C GLN A 7 -16.69 9.74 -1.46
N ARG A 8 -15.71 9.01 -0.94
CA ARG A 8 -14.60 8.47 -1.70
C ARG A 8 -15.07 7.15 -2.29
N SER A 9 -15.84 7.25 -3.36
CA SER A 9 -16.08 6.27 -4.43
C SER A 9 -15.58 4.84 -4.16
N ASP A 10 -16.47 3.96 -3.72
CA ASP A 10 -16.25 2.52 -3.75
C ASP A 10 -16.89 1.95 -5.02
N ASN A 11 -16.12 1.95 -6.11
CA ASN A 11 -16.29 1.00 -7.22
C ASN A 11 -15.05 0.93 -8.13
N ARG A 12 -13.86 1.25 -7.62
CA ARG A 12 -12.57 0.89 -8.25
C ARG A 12 -11.61 0.34 -7.18
N PRO A 13 -11.66 -0.98 -6.91
CA PRO A 13 -11.08 -1.54 -5.69
C PRO A 13 -9.55 -1.71 -5.66
N LEU A 14 -8.80 -1.47 -6.75
CA LEU A 14 -7.34 -1.71 -6.75
C LEU A 14 -6.47 -0.45 -6.60
N LYS A 15 -6.74 0.62 -7.36
CA LYS A 15 -5.80 1.76 -7.45
C LYS A 15 -5.57 2.51 -6.14
N ARG A 16 -6.62 2.67 -5.32
CA ARG A 16 -6.48 3.33 -4.02
C ARG A 16 -5.66 2.50 -3.04
N ASN A 17 -5.85 1.19 -3.04
CA ASN A 17 -5.12 0.29 -2.16
C ASN A 17 -3.62 0.28 -2.52
N ASP A 18 -3.29 0.29 -3.82
CA ASP A 18 -1.90 0.39 -4.27
C ASP A 18 -1.24 1.73 -3.87
N ASP A 19 -1.97 2.84 -4.01
CA ASP A 19 -1.48 4.17 -3.60
C ASP A 19 -1.32 4.28 -2.07
N GLU A 20 -2.22 3.67 -1.30
CA GLU A 20 -2.13 3.59 0.17
C GLU A 20 -0.93 2.74 0.60
N LYS A 21 -0.71 1.58 -0.03
CA LYS A 21 0.49 0.76 0.21
C LYS A 21 1.78 1.51 -0.11
N ARG A 22 1.83 2.24 -1.23
CA ARG A 22 2.99 3.07 -1.59
C ARG A 22 3.24 4.19 -0.58
N ARG A 23 2.18 4.84 -0.08
CA ARG A 23 2.30 5.85 0.98
C ARG A 23 2.81 5.25 2.28
N ALA A 24 2.28 4.09 2.67
CA ALA A 24 2.75 3.36 3.85
C ALA A 24 4.23 2.96 3.74
N LEU A 25 4.67 2.56 2.54
CA LEU A 25 6.08 2.26 2.27
C LEU A 25 6.97 3.49 2.49
N LEU A 26 6.59 4.63 1.91
CA LEU A 26 7.31 5.90 2.06
C LEU A 26 7.43 6.33 3.53
N GLN A 27 6.34 6.17 4.31
CA GLN A 27 6.35 6.46 5.74
C GLN A 27 7.26 5.52 6.53
N LEU A 28 7.25 4.22 6.22
CA LEU A 28 8.11 3.23 6.86
C LEU A 28 9.60 3.46 6.55
N GLU A 29 9.92 3.79 5.29
CA GLU A 29 11.30 4.13 4.90
C GLU A 29 11.78 5.42 5.58
N ALA A 30 10.93 6.44 5.66
CA ALA A 30 11.23 7.66 6.39
C ALA A 30 11.44 7.41 7.89
N ALA A 31 10.57 6.60 8.51
CA ALA A 31 10.70 6.22 9.92
C ALA A 31 11.98 5.39 10.18
N TYR A 32 12.34 4.50 9.23
CA TYR A 32 13.56 3.72 9.29
C TYR A 32 14.81 4.61 9.18
N ALA A 33 14.80 5.60 8.28
CA ALA A 33 15.89 6.56 8.15
C ALA A 33 15.98 7.52 9.35
N ALA A 34 14.84 7.82 9.99
CA ALA A 34 14.75 8.61 11.20
C ALA A 34 15.14 7.81 12.47
N LEU A 35 15.42 6.50 12.36
CA LEU A 35 15.97 5.73 13.48
C LEU A 35 17.31 6.36 13.88
N GLY A 36 17.35 6.88 15.10
CA GLY A 36 18.56 7.45 15.68
C GLY A 36 19.70 6.42 15.80
N PRO A 37 20.88 6.84 16.28
CA PRO A 37 22.11 6.04 16.26
C PRO A 37 22.06 4.73 17.07
N LYS A 38 21.12 4.60 18.02
CA LYS A 38 20.83 3.36 18.76
C LYS A 38 19.34 3.02 18.65
N PRO A 39 18.91 2.38 17.54
CA PRO A 39 17.57 1.83 17.48
C PRO A 39 17.45 0.64 18.42
N THR A 40 16.24 0.38 18.93
CA THR A 40 15.97 -0.78 19.77
C THR A 40 16.39 -2.06 19.03
N PRO A 41 17.14 -2.98 19.67
CA PRO A 41 17.47 -4.28 19.08
C PRO A 41 16.16 -4.97 18.66
N GLY A 42 16.04 -5.36 17.39
CA GLY A 42 14.82 -5.93 16.81
C GLY A 42 13.95 -4.95 16.02
N LEU A 43 13.80 -3.69 16.46
CA LEU A 43 12.94 -2.72 15.75
C LEU A 43 13.43 -2.45 14.32
N LYS A 44 14.75 -2.28 14.16
CA LYS A 44 15.38 -2.07 12.86
C LYS A 44 15.13 -3.27 11.93
N GLU A 45 15.24 -4.48 12.46
CA GLU A 45 15.09 -5.72 11.69
C GLU A 45 13.63 -5.92 11.27
N THR A 46 12.69 -5.75 12.20
CA THR A 46 11.24 -5.78 11.92
C THR A 46 10.82 -4.71 10.92
N MET A 47 11.33 -3.48 11.02
CA MET A 47 11.02 -2.43 10.04
C MET A 47 11.58 -2.77 8.66
N ALA A 48 12.82 -3.29 8.58
CA ALA A 48 13.42 -3.69 7.32
C ALA A 48 12.64 -4.84 6.66
N GLU A 49 12.20 -5.83 7.44
CA GLU A 49 11.36 -6.94 6.96
C GLU A 49 10.02 -6.43 6.42
N ARG A 50 9.35 -5.53 7.18
CA ARG A 50 8.07 -4.96 6.78
C ARG A 50 8.16 -4.10 5.52
N ILE A 51 9.25 -3.34 5.36
CA ILE A 51 9.56 -2.61 4.11
C ILE A 51 9.71 -3.57 2.93
N ARG A 52 10.43 -4.68 3.10
CA ARG A 52 10.62 -5.69 2.03
C ARG A 52 9.31 -6.37 1.65
N ALA A 53 8.53 -6.80 2.62
CA ALA A 53 7.22 -7.41 2.40
C ALA A 53 6.28 -6.46 1.65
N LEU A 54 6.20 -5.19 2.09
CA LEU A 54 5.33 -4.20 1.46
C LEU A 54 5.78 -3.85 0.02
N LYS A 55 7.10 -3.81 -0.25
CA LYS A 55 7.64 -3.68 -1.61
C LYS A 55 7.23 -4.85 -2.51
N ALA A 56 7.32 -6.08 -2.00
CA ALA A 56 6.91 -7.28 -2.73
C ALA A 56 5.41 -7.25 -3.03
N GLU A 57 4.56 -6.91 -2.05
CA GLU A 57 3.11 -6.79 -2.25
C GLU A 57 2.74 -5.74 -3.31
N ILE A 58 3.42 -4.59 -3.32
CA ILE A 58 3.19 -3.55 -4.34
C ILE A 58 3.64 -4.05 -5.72
N ALA A 59 4.76 -4.75 -5.81
CA ALA A 59 5.26 -5.31 -7.06
C ALA A 59 4.34 -6.42 -7.60
N GLU A 60 3.86 -7.33 -6.74
CA GLU A 60 2.91 -8.39 -7.09
C GLU A 60 1.53 -7.82 -7.48
N GLY A 61 1.06 -6.80 -6.76
CA GLY A 61 -0.17 -6.07 -7.07
C GLY A 61 -0.11 -5.36 -8.42
N ALA A 62 1.03 -4.76 -8.76
CA ALA A 62 1.26 -4.14 -10.07
C ALA A 62 1.40 -5.17 -11.21
N ALA A 63 1.91 -6.37 -10.91
CA ALA A 63 2.11 -7.44 -11.88
C ALA A 63 0.83 -8.23 -12.20
N LYS A 64 -0.20 -8.20 -11.34
CA LYS A 64 -1.53 -8.72 -11.68
C LYS A 64 -2.29 -7.65 -12.46
N PRO A 65 -2.43 -7.75 -13.80
CA PRO A 65 -3.41 -6.93 -14.48
C PRO A 65 -4.76 -7.19 -13.82
N PRO A 66 -5.61 -6.17 -13.61
CA PRO A 66 -6.98 -6.44 -13.22
C PRO A 66 -7.52 -7.38 -14.29
N ARG A 67 -7.85 -8.61 -13.90
CA ARG A 67 -8.70 -9.46 -14.74
C ARG A 67 -9.96 -8.63 -14.90
N ARG A 68 -10.05 -7.89 -16.02
CA ARG A 68 -11.30 -7.36 -16.51
C ARG A 68 -12.12 -8.61 -16.75
N GLU A 69 -12.89 -9.00 -15.74
CA GLU A 69 -14.00 -9.92 -15.85
C GLU A 69 -15.04 -9.20 -16.73
N ARG A 70 -14.71 -9.15 -18.03
CA ARG A 70 -15.62 -8.97 -19.13
C ARG A 70 -16.16 -10.37 -19.42
N ASP A 71 -17.00 -10.83 -18.51
CA ASP A 71 -18.04 -11.81 -18.82
C ASP A 71 -19.38 -11.19 -18.36
N ARG A 72 -19.67 -10.01 -18.92
CA ARG A 72 -21.01 -9.78 -19.45
C ARG A 72 -20.98 -10.37 -20.86
N ASP A 73 -22.09 -11.03 -21.23
CA ASP A 73 -22.38 -11.72 -22.50
C ASP A 73 -22.10 -13.24 -22.55
N ARG A 74 -22.97 -14.01 -21.90
CA ARG A 74 -23.37 -15.33 -22.41
C ARG A 74 -24.88 -15.51 -22.27
N GLY A 75 -25.54 -15.56 -23.43
CA GLY A 75 -26.76 -16.34 -23.68
C GLY A 75 -28.06 -15.72 -23.25
#